data_AF-A0A0H3DME5-F1
#
_entry.id   AF-A0A0H3DME5-F1
#
_cell.length_a   1.000
_cell.length_b   1.000
_cell.length_c   1.000
_cell.angle_alpha   90.00
_cell.angle_beta   90.00
_cell.angle_gamma   90.00
#
_symmetry.space_group_name_H-M   'P 1'
#
loop_
_entity.id
_entity.type
_entity.pdbx_description
1 polymer ?
#
loop_
_entity_poly.entity_id
_entity_poly.type
_entity_poly.pdbx_seq_one_letter_code
_entity_poly.pdbx_strand_id
1 'polypeptide(L)' 'MVEIDNDEWRGIQVTPQNRLRLYGTVDKEMAEQSSVDVDRIEILR' A
#
# COMPACT_ATOMS: atom_id res chain seq x y z
N MET A 1 6.13 -2.76 -7.59
CA MET A 1 6.37 -1.95 -6.38
C MET A 1 5.06 -1.76 -5.61
N VAL A 2 5.09 -1.39 -4.33
CA VAL A 2 3.88 -0.95 -3.61
C VAL A 2 4.20 0.45 -3.10
N GLU A 3 3.39 1.41 -3.50
CA GLU A 3 3.59 2.82 -3.23
C GLU A 3 2.54 3.27 -2.22
N ILE A 4 3.01 3.87 -1.12
CA ILE A 4 2.17 4.29 0.00
C ILE A 4 2.58 5.70 0.38
N ASP A 5 1.71 6.66 0.08
CA ASP A 5 1.91 8.04 0.49
C ASP A 5 1.74 8.20 2.00
N ASN A 6 2.35 9.26 2.54
CA ASN A 6 2.42 9.46 3.99
C ASN A 6 1.02 9.67 4.64
N ASP A 7 0.11 10.30 3.91
CA ASP A 7 -1.26 10.56 4.34
C ASP A 7 -2.10 9.28 4.47
N GLU A 8 -1.81 8.24 3.68
CA GLU A 8 -2.54 6.96 3.73
C GLU A 8 -2.33 6.16 5.01
N TRP A 9 -1.23 6.43 5.73
CA TRP A 9 -1.04 5.88 7.06
C TRP A 9 -2.04 6.43 8.08
N ARG A 10 -2.57 7.65 7.90
CA ARG A 10 -3.57 8.26 8.79
C ARG A 10 -3.20 8.17 10.28
N GLY A 11 -1.91 8.29 10.59
CA GLY A 11 -1.36 8.24 11.96
C GLY A 11 -1.18 6.84 12.55
N ILE A 12 -1.42 5.76 11.80
CA ILE A 12 -1.14 4.41 12.27
C ILE A 12 0.36 4.12 12.21
N GLN A 13 0.88 3.42 13.22
CA GLN A 13 2.24 2.92 13.23
C GLN A 13 2.21 1.41 13.04
N VAL A 14 3.02 0.92 12.10
CA VAL A 14 3.13 -0.50 11.79
C VAL A 14 4.58 -0.93 11.81
N THR A 15 4.79 -2.21 12.03
CA THR A 15 6.08 -2.88 11.94
C THR A 15 6.00 -4.00 10.90
N PRO A 16 7.14 -4.57 10.47
CA PRO A 16 7.14 -5.73 9.58
C PRO A 16 6.40 -6.97 10.11
N GLN A 17 6.06 -7.03 11.39
CA GLN A 17 5.28 -8.11 12.00
C GLN A 17 3.77 -7.94 11.85
N ASN A 18 3.28 -6.73 11.55
CA ASN A 18 1.85 -6.51 11.35
C ASN A 18 1.40 -7.10 10.01
N ARG A 19 0.25 -7.77 10.00
CA ARG A 19 -0.41 -8.18 8.76
C ARG A 19 -1.33 -7.06 8.30
N LEU A 20 -1.13 -6.59 7.08
CA LEU A 20 -1.92 -5.52 6.49
C LEU A 20 -2.70 -6.05 5.30
N ARG A 21 -3.88 -5.49 5.06
CA ARG A 21 -4.57 -5.54 3.77
C ARG A 21 -4.51 -4.15 3.15
N LEU A 22 -4.03 -4.10 1.92
CA LEU A 22 -3.90 -2.86 1.14
C LEU A 22 -4.95 -2.89 0.03
N TYR A 23 -5.64 -1.77 -0.14
CA TYR A 23 -6.56 -1.53 -1.24
C TYR A 23 -5.99 -0.43 -2.11
N GLY A 24 -6.05 -0.61 -3.42
CA GLY A 24 -5.38 0.28 -4.35
C GLY A 24 -5.61 -0.08 -5.80
N THR A 25 -5.01 0.71 -6.67
CA THR A 25 -5.05 0.50 -8.13
C THR A 25 -3.77 -0.19 -8.57
N VAL A 26 -3.91 -1.21 -9.44
CA VAL A 26 -2.73 -1.79 -10.10
C VAL A 26 -2.38 -0.87 -11.25
N ASP A 27 -1.24 -0.20 -11.15
CA ASP A 27 -0.68 0.51 -12.28
C ASP A 27 0.29 -0.40 -13.05
N LYS A 28 0.12 -0.40 -14.37
CA LYS A 28 0.89 -1.24 -15.27
C LYS A 28 1.17 -0.47 -16.56
N GLU A 29 2.39 0.01 -16.65
CA GLU A 29 2.95 0.50 -17.90
C GLU A 29 3.68 -0.60 -18.68
N MET A 30 3.77 -0.46 -20.01
CA MET A 30 4.29 -1.50 -20.91
C MET A 30 5.79 -1.78 -20.74
N ALA A 31 6.57 -0.78 -20.31
CA ALA A 31 8.02 -0.87 -20.14
C ALA A 31 8.46 -0.87 -18.68
N GLU A 32 7.53 -0.71 -17.74
CA GLU A 32 7.83 -0.56 -16.32
C GLU A 32 7.33 -1.75 -15.50
N GLN A 33 7.90 -1.92 -14.32
CA GLN A 33 7.42 -2.93 -13.39
C GLN A 33 6.07 -2.48 -12.82
N SER A 34 5.08 -3.38 -12.80
CA SER A 34 3.79 -3.07 -12.19
C SER A 34 3.92 -2.59 -10.75
N SER A 35 3.20 -1.52 -10.43
CA SER A 35 3.06 -0.96 -9.10
C SER A 35 1.63 -1.14 -8.59
N VAL A 36 1.47 -0.92 -7.29
CA VAL A 36 0.16 -0.77 -6.65
C VAL A 36 0.19 0.54 -5.91
N ASP A 37 -0.67 1.46 -6.30
CA ASP A 37 -0.88 2.73 -5.63
C ASP A 37 -1.93 2.51 -4.55
N VAL A 38 -1.56 2.70 -3.30
CA VAL A 38 -2.41 2.36 -2.15
C VAL A 38 -3.33 3.53 -1.81
N ASP A 39 -4.64 3.29 -1.76
CA ASP A 39 -5.67 4.26 -1.38
C ASP A 39 -6.23 4.03 0.04
N ARG A 40 -5.98 2.85 0.62
CA ARG A 40 -6.44 2.49 1.96
C ARG A 40 -5.66 1.33 2.57
N ILE A 41 -5.33 1.48 3.84
CA ILE A 41 -4.68 0.46 4.68
C ILE A 41 -5.65 -0.08 5.73
N GLU A 42 -5.67 -1.40 5.90
CA GLU A 42 -6.37 -2.10 6.98
C GLU A 42 -5.39 -2.96 7.78
N ILE A 43 -5.34 -2.77 9.10
CA ILE A 43 -4.56 -3.64 10.01
C ILE A 43 -5.39 -4.88 10.32
N LEU A 44 -4.85 -6.05 9.98
CA LEU A 44 -5.47 -7.33 10.28
C LEU A 44 -5.08 -7.78 11.70
N ARG A 45 -6.05 -8.30 12.44
CA ARG A 45 -5.87 -8.91 13.77
C ARG A 45 -5.78 -10.42 13.66
#